data_AF-A0A4Q8QF25-F1
#
_entry.id   AF-A0A4Q8QF25-F1
#
_cell.length_a   1.000
_cell.length_b   1.000
_cell.length_c   1.000
_cell.angle_alpha   90.00
_cell.angle_beta   90.00
_cell.angle_gamma   90.00
#
_symmetry.space_group_name_H-M   'P 1'
#
loop_
_entity.id
_entity.type
_entity.pdbx_description
1 polymer ?
#
loop_
_entity_poly.entity_id
_entity_poly.type
_entity_poly.pdbx_seq_one_letter_code
_entity_poly.pdbx_strand_id
1 'polypeptide(L)'
;MKEILDYFTWIDFMAAGVWILLSIIMIWILIRVDKLKGRNNPYFYLGLFLLVFVWLYPLYTYLFNQLEVGAAGNLLTLWLTLKYRSRLKEVKQNLHNYLAPQIIWLVLATLYVGLQILVKYQS
;
A
#
# COMPACT_ATOMS: atom_id res chain seq x y z
N MET A 1 -21.29 -12.36 -8.75
CA MET A 1 -19.89 -11.87 -8.80
C MET A 1 -19.79 -10.50 -9.46
N LYS A 2 -20.41 -10.30 -10.64
CA LYS A 2 -20.47 -8.98 -11.31
C LYS A 2 -21.11 -7.88 -10.45
N GLU A 3 -22.27 -8.15 -9.82
CA GLU A 3 -22.91 -7.20 -8.89
C GLU A 3 -22.01 -6.80 -7.71
N ILE A 4 -21.21 -7.73 -7.18
CA ILE A 4 -20.25 -7.43 -6.12
C ILE A 4 -19.13 -6.54 -6.67
N LEU A 5 -18.64 -6.84 -7.88
CA LEU A 5 -17.59 -6.05 -8.54
C LEU A 5 -18.02 -4.59 -8.75
N ASP A 6 -19.28 -4.36 -9.11
CA ASP A 6 -19.84 -3.03 -9.34
C ASP A 6 -19.73 -2.14 -8.09
N TYR A 7 -19.91 -2.70 -6.88
CA TYR A 7 -19.71 -1.98 -5.61
C TYR A 7 -18.25 -1.57 -5.34
N PHE A 8 -17.28 -2.15 -6.04
CA PHE A 8 -15.85 -1.85 -5.86
C PHE A 8 -15.24 -1.08 -7.03
N THR A 9 -15.98 -0.78 -8.09
CA THR A 9 -15.49 -0.01 -9.27
C THR A 9 -14.95 1.38 -8.91
N TRP A 10 -15.40 1.98 -7.81
CA TRP A 10 -14.86 3.25 -7.30
C TRP A 10 -13.38 3.17 -6.91
N ILE A 11 -12.83 1.98 -6.65
CA ILE A 11 -11.41 1.78 -6.33
C ILE A 11 -10.53 2.25 -7.49
N ASP A 12 -10.91 1.96 -8.74
CA ASP A 12 -10.17 2.40 -9.92
C ASP A 12 -10.12 3.93 -10.02
N PHE A 13 -11.26 4.58 -9.74
CA PHE A 13 -11.36 6.05 -9.78
C PHE A 13 -10.56 6.72 -8.65
N MET A 14 -10.58 6.14 -7.45
CA MET A 14 -9.95 6.74 -6.26
C MET A 14 -8.48 6.37 -6.10
N ALA A 15 -7.98 5.36 -6.82
CA ALA A 15 -6.66 4.78 -6.58
C ALA A 15 -5.52 5.81 -6.56
N ALA A 16 -5.45 6.67 -7.58
CA ALA A 16 -4.40 7.70 -7.66
C ALA A 16 -4.44 8.65 -6.46
N GLY A 17 -5.63 9.15 -6.10
CA GLY A 17 -5.82 10.06 -4.97
C GLY A 17 -5.43 9.41 -3.64
N VAL A 18 -5.83 8.17 -3.42
CA VAL A 18 -5.46 7.44 -2.19
C VAL A 18 -3.96 7.23 -2.10
N TRP A 19 -3.29 6.82 -3.19
CA TRP A 19 -1.84 6.62 -3.19
C TRP A 19 -1.05 7.91 -2.92
N ILE A 20 -1.53 9.06 -3.40
CA ILE A 20 -0.95 10.37 -3.07
C ILE A 20 -1.08 10.65 -1.56
N LEU A 21 -2.28 10.47 -0.99
CA LEU A 21 -2.51 10.69 0.44
C LEU A 21 -1.66 9.75 1.31
N LEU A 22 -1.56 8.46 0.94
CA LEU A 22 -0.71 7.49 1.62
C LEU A 22 0.78 7.86 1.54
N SER A 23 1.22 8.39 0.40
CA SER A 23 2.60 8.89 0.25
C SER A 23 2.89 10.05 1.19
N ILE A 24 1.96 11.01 1.33
CA ILE A 24 2.09 12.12 2.28
C ILE A 24 2.22 11.61 3.72
N ILE A 25 1.37 10.64 4.10
CA ILE A 25 1.44 10.01 5.43
C ILE A 25 2.81 9.35 5.65
N MET A 26 3.30 8.59 4.67
CA MET A 26 4.59 7.92 4.79
C MET A 26 5.78 8.89 4.85
N ILE A 27 5.76 9.96 4.06
CA ILE A 27 6.77 11.02 4.14
C ILE A 27 6.76 11.65 5.54
N TRP A 28 5.57 11.93 6.09
CA TRP A 28 5.46 12.46 7.45
C TRP A 28 6.03 11.48 8.49
N ILE A 29 5.75 10.18 8.36
CA ILE A 29 6.33 9.13 9.22
C ILE A 29 7.86 9.14 9.10
N LEU A 30 8.41 9.20 7.88
CA LEU A 30 9.86 9.24 7.65
C LEU A 30 10.53 10.45 8.30
N ILE A 31 9.92 11.63 8.21
CA ILE A 31 10.40 12.84 8.91
C ILE A 31 10.41 12.61 10.42
N ARG A 32 9.41 11.91 10.98
CA ARG A 32 9.38 11.59 12.42
C ARG A 32 10.44 10.56 12.80
N VAL A 33 10.67 9.55 11.98
CA VAL A 33 11.75 8.56 12.20
C VAL A 33 13.11 9.25 12.17
N ASP A 34 13.35 10.11 11.19
CA ASP A 34 14.59 10.89 11.08
C ASP A 34 14.82 11.73 12.35
N LYS A 35 13.82 12.52 12.78
CA LYS A 35 13.94 13.35 13.98
C LYS A 35 14.17 12.56 15.28
N LEU A 36 13.71 11.31 15.37
CA LEU A 36 13.77 10.51 16.60
C LEU A 36 14.95 9.53 16.66
N LYS A 37 15.39 9.01 15.50
CA LYS A 37 16.40 7.95 15.42
C LYS A 37 17.51 8.23 14.39
N GLY A 38 17.37 9.30 13.59
CA GLY A 38 18.30 9.69 12.53
C GLY A 38 18.07 8.95 11.20
N ARG A 39 18.54 9.55 10.09
CA ARG A 39 18.43 8.99 8.72
C ARG A 39 19.16 7.67 8.51
N ASN A 40 20.25 7.44 9.24
CA ASN A 40 21.04 6.22 9.13
C ASN A 40 20.38 5.03 9.83
N ASN A 41 19.22 5.23 10.48
CA ASN A 41 18.50 4.15 11.12
C ASN A 41 17.89 3.19 10.09
N PRO A 42 17.99 1.85 10.27
CA PRO A 42 17.41 0.87 9.33
C PRO A 42 15.90 1.04 9.11
N TYR A 43 15.17 1.63 10.06
CA TYR A 43 13.73 1.87 9.92
C TYR A 43 13.43 3.01 8.96
N PHE A 44 14.32 4.00 8.86
CA PHE A 44 14.20 5.05 7.85
C PHE A 44 14.34 4.46 6.44
N TYR A 45 15.37 3.62 6.22
CA TYR A 45 15.56 2.95 4.92
C TYR A 45 14.42 2.01 4.55
N LEU A 46 13.87 1.24 5.51
CA LEU A 46 12.72 0.40 5.26
C LEU A 46 11.48 1.23 4.86
N GLY A 47 11.25 2.37 5.52
CA GLY A 47 10.16 3.28 5.14
C GLY A 47 10.36 3.91 3.77
N LEU A 48 11.60 4.29 3.41
CA LEU A 48 11.94 4.82 2.09
C LEU A 48 11.73 3.77 1.00
N PHE A 49 12.16 2.53 1.26
CA PHE A 49 11.93 1.40 0.38
C PHE A 49 10.43 1.14 0.16
N LEU A 50 9.63 1.17 1.23
CA LEU A 50 8.17 1.06 1.13
C LEU A 50 7.56 2.21 0.31
N LEU A 51 8.06 3.45 0.48
CA LEU A 51 7.61 4.60 -0.32
C LEU A 51 7.89 4.43 -1.81
N VAL A 52 9.08 3.94 -2.16
CA VAL A 52 9.40 3.59 -3.55
C VAL A 52 8.43 2.53 -4.06
N PHE A 53 8.15 1.48 -3.29
CA PHE A 53 7.19 0.43 -3.70
C PHE A 53 5.78 0.97 -3.96
N VAL A 54 5.30 1.89 -3.13
CA VAL A 54 4.02 2.59 -3.34
C VAL A 54 4.04 3.37 -4.66
N TRP A 55 5.14 4.04 -4.97
CA TRP A 55 5.29 4.80 -6.22
C TRP A 55 5.46 3.93 -7.46
N LEU A 56 5.93 2.70 -7.31
CA LEU A 56 6.01 1.74 -8.41
C LEU A 56 4.63 1.14 -8.73
N TYR A 57 3.62 1.27 -7.86
CA TYR A 57 2.28 0.68 -8.06
C TYR A 57 1.62 1.03 -9.39
N PRO A 58 1.57 2.31 -9.81
CA PRO A 58 1.03 2.68 -11.12
C PRO A 58 1.78 2.02 -12.28
N LEU A 59 3.09 1.80 -12.13
CA LEU A 59 3.89 1.21 -13.20
C LEU A 59 3.44 -0.23 -13.48
N TYR A 60 3.29 -1.07 -12.46
CA TYR A 60 2.92 -2.47 -12.68
C TYR A 60 1.43 -2.74 -12.84
N THR A 61 0.56 -1.77 -12.53
CA THR A 61 -0.90 -1.91 -12.71
C THR A 61 -1.42 -1.26 -13.99
N TYR A 62 -0.89 -0.09 -14.38
CA TYR A 62 -1.31 0.62 -15.59
C TYR A 62 -0.54 0.19 -16.84
N LEU A 63 0.80 -0.02 -16.76
CA LEU A 63 1.60 -0.34 -17.96
C LEU A 63 1.50 -1.81 -18.36
N PHE A 64 1.39 -2.72 -17.40
CA PHE A 64 1.41 -4.16 -17.69
C PHE A 64 0.01 -4.74 -17.88
N ASN A 65 -1.04 -4.05 -17.42
CA ASN A 65 -2.44 -4.49 -17.52
C ASN A 65 -2.68 -5.95 -17.05
N GLN A 66 -1.82 -6.43 -16.15
CA GLN A 66 -1.84 -7.79 -15.62
C GLN A 66 -2.36 -7.76 -14.18
N LEU A 67 -3.61 -8.19 -14.01
CA LEU A 67 -4.28 -8.23 -12.71
C LEU A 67 -3.49 -9.05 -11.68
N GLU A 68 -2.87 -10.14 -12.12
CA GLU A 68 -2.05 -11.04 -11.30
C GLU A 68 -0.83 -10.31 -10.71
N VAL A 69 -0.19 -9.45 -11.50
CA VAL A 69 0.94 -8.62 -11.05
C VAL A 69 0.46 -7.56 -10.07
N GLY A 70 -0.69 -6.94 -10.32
CA GLY A 70 -1.32 -6.00 -9.39
C GLY A 70 -1.65 -6.65 -8.04
N ALA A 71 -2.19 -7.87 -8.04
CA ALA A 71 -2.48 -8.62 -6.82
C ALA A 71 -1.20 -8.96 -6.05
N ALA A 72 -0.16 -9.45 -6.74
CA ALA A 72 1.14 -9.74 -6.13
C ALA A 72 1.79 -8.48 -5.52
N GLY A 73 1.73 -7.35 -6.24
CA GLY A 73 2.21 -6.05 -5.77
C GLY A 73 1.47 -5.56 -4.53
N ASN A 74 0.14 -5.69 -4.49
CA ASN A 74 -0.67 -5.37 -3.31
C ASN A 74 -0.28 -6.22 -2.10
N LEU A 75 -0.16 -7.54 -2.26
CA LEU A 75 0.25 -8.44 -1.18
C LEU A 75 1.65 -8.14 -0.65
N LEU A 76 2.61 -7.88 -1.55
CA LEU A 76 3.97 -7.52 -1.18
C LEU A 76 4.01 -6.18 -0.43
N THR A 77 3.28 -5.18 -0.91
CA THR A 77 3.18 -3.87 -0.25
C THR A 77 2.52 -3.98 1.11
N LEU A 78 1.49 -4.84 1.25
CA LEU A 78 0.82 -5.11 2.52
C LEU A 78 1.77 -5.74 3.53
N TRP A 79 2.52 -6.76 3.11
CA TRP A 79 3.53 -7.40 3.94
C TRP A 79 4.60 -6.41 4.39
N LEU A 80 5.14 -5.60 3.48
CA LEU A 80 6.12 -4.56 3.81
C LEU A 80 5.54 -3.52 4.79
N THR A 81 4.28 -3.11 4.59
CA THR A 81 3.58 -2.16 5.46
C THR A 81 3.42 -2.72 6.87
N LEU A 82 3.02 -3.99 7.02
CA LEU A 82 2.90 -4.65 8.31
C LEU A 82 4.26 -4.80 9.01
N LYS A 83 5.29 -5.17 8.26
CA LYS A 83 6.68 -5.25 8.76
C LYS A 83 7.15 -3.89 9.26
N TYR A 84 6.92 -2.83 8.48
CA TYR A 84 7.30 -1.47 8.87
C TYR A 84 6.49 -0.99 10.09
N ARG A 85 5.19 -1.26 10.14
CA ARG A 85 4.32 -0.99 11.30
C ARG A 85 4.86 -1.61 12.58
N SER A 86 5.32 -2.86 12.52
CA SER A 86 5.91 -3.52 13.69
C SER A 86 7.16 -2.78 14.18
N ARG A 87 8.04 -2.34 13.27
CA ARG A 87 9.27 -1.61 13.62
C ARG A 87 9.00 -0.21 14.15
N LEU A 88 7.97 0.48 13.65
CA LEU A 88 7.59 1.81 14.15
C LEU A 88 7.18 1.80 15.62
N LYS A 89 6.72 0.68 16.17
CA LYS A 89 6.42 0.53 17.61
C LYS A 89 7.67 0.77 18.47
N GLU A 90 8.85 0.42 17.97
CA GLU A 90 10.15 0.60 18.64
C GLU A 90 10.68 2.05 18.52
N VAL A 91 10.11 2.85 17.61
CA VAL A 91 10.46 4.27 17.44
C VAL A 91 9.62 5.14 18.36
N LYS A 92 8.29 5.02 18.26
CA LYS A 92 7.32 5.76 19.08
C LYS A 92 5.98 5.04 19.10
N GLN A 93 5.42 4.84 20.29
CA GLN A 93 4.23 4.00 20.52
C GLN A 93 3.04 4.37 19.62
N ASN A 94 2.86 5.63 19.21
CA ASN A 94 1.70 6.03 18.38
C ASN A 94 2.01 6.15 16.88
N LEU A 95 3.27 6.09 16.46
CA LEU A 95 3.65 6.35 15.06
C LEU A 95 3.16 5.25 14.11
N HIS A 96 3.07 4.03 14.60
CA HIS A 96 2.60 2.87 13.83
C HIS A 96 1.09 2.92 13.48
N ASN A 97 0.30 3.73 14.17
CA ASN A 97 -1.14 3.87 13.91
C ASN A 97 -1.43 4.60 12.59
N TYR A 98 -0.50 5.47 12.16
CA TYR A 98 -0.63 6.21 10.90
C TYR A 98 -0.53 5.32 9.66
N LEU A 99 -0.07 4.06 9.79
CA LEU A 99 -0.10 3.10 8.69
C LEU A 99 -1.45 2.37 8.54
N ALA A 100 -2.41 2.57 9.45
CA ALA A 100 -3.71 1.92 9.37
C ALA A 100 -4.47 2.21 8.06
N PRO A 101 -4.52 3.47 7.56
CA PRO A 101 -5.16 3.76 6.27
C PRO A 101 -4.53 2.99 5.10
N GLN A 102 -3.21 2.85 5.09
CA GLN A 102 -2.49 2.09 4.05
C GLN A 102 -2.84 0.60 4.10
N ILE A 103 -2.94 0.02 5.30
CA ILE A 103 -3.33 -1.39 5.47
C ILE A 103 -4.77 -1.60 4.99
N ILE A 104 -5.70 -0.74 5.41
CA ILE A 104 -7.11 -0.83 5.00
C ILE A 104 -7.23 -0.73 3.48
N TRP A 105 -6.56 0.25 2.88
CA TRP A 105 -6.55 0.42 1.43
C TRP A 105 -6.01 -0.82 0.71
N LEU A 106 -4.87 -1.35 1.15
CA LEU A 106 -4.26 -2.53 0.55
C LEU A 106 -5.14 -3.77 0.66
N VAL A 107 -5.86 -3.96 1.77
CA VAL A 107 -6.83 -5.06 1.92
C VAL A 107 -7.97 -4.90 0.91
N LEU A 108 -8.56 -3.71 0.80
CA LEU A 108 -9.66 -3.45 -0.15
C LEU A 108 -9.19 -3.62 -1.60
N ALA A 109 -8.03 -3.06 -1.95
CA ALA A 109 -7.45 -3.18 -3.29
C ALA A 109 -7.11 -4.64 -3.64
N THR A 110 -6.58 -5.41 -2.68
CA THR A 110 -6.30 -6.85 -2.89
C THR A 110 -7.58 -7.63 -3.14
N LEU A 111 -8.63 -7.40 -2.33
CA LEU A 111 -9.93 -8.06 -2.50
C LEU A 111 -10.53 -7.72 -3.87
N TYR A 112 -10.49 -6.45 -4.26
CA TYR A 112 -11.02 -5.99 -5.54
C TYR A 112 -10.32 -6.64 -6.73
N VAL A 113 -8.99 -6.58 -6.78
CA VAL A 113 -8.21 -7.21 -7.86
C VAL A 113 -8.40 -8.72 -7.83
N GLY A 114 -8.49 -9.34 -6.65
CA GLY A 114 -8.81 -10.76 -6.51
C GLY A 114 -10.16 -11.14 -7.12
N LEU A 115 -11.19 -10.33 -6.89
CA LEU A 115 -12.51 -10.52 -7.51
C LEU A 115 -12.45 -10.36 -9.03
N GLN A 116 -11.72 -9.36 -9.55
CA GLN A 116 -11.54 -9.19 -10.99
C GLN A 116 -10.84 -10.41 -11.63
N ILE A 117 -9.81 -10.95 -10.96
CA ILE A 117 -9.11 -12.18 -11.39
C ILE A 117 -10.09 -13.35 -11.45
N LEU A 118 -10.90 -13.57 -10.40
CA LEU A 118 -11.86 -14.66 -10.39
C LEU A 118 -12.88 -14.55 -11.53
N VAL A 119 -13.38 -13.35 -11.82
CA VAL A 119 -14.28 -13.11 -12.96
C VAL A 119 -13.58 -13.43 -14.29
N LYS A 120 -12.35 -12.99 -14.48
CA LYS A 120 -11.54 -13.24 -15.70
C LYS A 120 -11.37 -14.74 -16.00
N TYR A 121 -11.21 -15.58 -14.99
CA TYR A 121 -11.01 -17.02 -15.16
C TYR A 121 -12.31 -17.85 -15.14
N GLN A 122 -13.47 -17.22 -14.90
CA GLN A 122 -14.78 -17.87 -14.97
C GLN A 122 -15.56 -17.57 -16.26
N SER A 123 -15.14 -16.55 -17.02
CA SER A 123 -15.65 -16.20 -18.34
C SER A 123 -14.89 -16.92 -19.45
#